data_AF-A0A3S4JHE0-F1
#
_entry.id   AF-A0A3S4JHE0-F1
#
_cell.length_a   1.000
_cell.length_b   1.000
_cell.length_c   1.000
_cell.angle_alpha   90.00
_cell.angle_beta   90.00
_cell.angle_gamma   90.00
#
_symmetry.space_group_name_H-M   'P 1'
#
loop_
_entity.id
_entity.type
_entity.pdbx_description
1 polymer ?
#
loop_
_entity_poly.entity_id
_entity_poly.type
_entity_poly.pdbx_seq_one_letter_code
_entity_poly.pdbx_strand_id
1 'polypeptide(L)'
;MVTMPNHPNKPEMGSREVPFSGEIWIDRADFREEANKQYKRLVMGKEVRLRNAYVIKAERVEKDAEGNITTIFCTYDADTLSKDPADGRKVKGVIHWV
;
A
#
# COMPACT_ATOMS: atom_id res chain seq x y z
N MET A 1 6.88 -10.09 9.86
CA MET A 1 6.41 -10.98 8.80
C MET A 1 4.90 -10.82 8.65
N VAL A 2 4.37 -11.03 7.45
CA VAL A 2 2.93 -11.10 7.19
C VAL A 2 2.60 -12.40 6.45
N THR A 3 1.53 -13.07 6.87
CA THR A 3 1.06 -14.30 6.23
C THR A 3 0.22 -13.98 5.00
N MET A 4 0.66 -14.44 3.83
CA MET A 4 -0.03 -14.24 2.56
C MET A 4 -0.54 -15.56 1.98
N PRO A 5 -1.81 -15.67 1.55
CA PRO A 5 -2.29 -16.85 0.86
C PRO A 5 -1.59 -17.02 -0.50
N ASN A 6 -1.27 -18.26 -0.86
CA ASN A 6 -0.73 -18.56 -2.19
C ASN A 6 -1.76 -18.35 -3.29
N HIS A 7 -3.04 -18.59 -3.00
CA HIS A 7 -4.14 -18.30 -3.88
C HIS A 7 -5.33 -17.73 -3.09
N PRO A 8 -6.00 -16.65 -3.55
CA PRO A 8 -7.02 -15.97 -2.76
C PRO A 8 -8.21 -16.85 -2.35
N ASN A 9 -8.60 -17.79 -3.21
CA ASN A 9 -9.81 -18.61 -3.04
C ASN A 9 -9.52 -20.11 -2.87
N LYS A 10 -8.25 -20.51 -2.73
CA LYS A 10 -7.84 -21.93 -2.67
C LYS A 10 -6.98 -22.16 -1.43
N PRO A 11 -7.59 -22.30 -0.24
CA PRO A 11 -6.84 -22.49 1.01
C PRO A 11 -5.98 -23.75 0.99
N GLU A 12 -6.31 -24.76 0.17
CA GLU A 12 -5.53 -25.99 0.00
C GLU A 12 -4.13 -25.74 -0.58
N MET A 13 -3.90 -24.59 -1.24
CA MET A 13 -2.58 -24.18 -1.73
C MET A 13 -1.70 -23.57 -0.62
N GLY A 14 -2.22 -23.44 0.60
CA GLY A 14 -1.51 -22.92 1.76
C GLY A 14 -1.20 -21.42 1.70
N SER A 15 -0.29 -21.00 2.58
CA SER A 15 0.18 -19.62 2.72
C SER A 15 1.71 -19.57 2.80
N ARG A 16 2.26 -18.37 2.68
CA ARG A 16 3.69 -18.08 2.85
C ARG A 16 3.89 -16.87 3.75
N GLU A 17 5.01 -16.85 4.45
CA GLU A 17 5.45 -15.69 5.23
C GLU A 17 6.22 -14.73 4.32
N VAL A 18 5.83 -13.46 4.32
CA VAL A 18 6.50 -12.40 3.57
C VAL A 18 7.07 -11.38 4.55
N PRO A 19 8.36 -10.99 4.44
CA PRO A 19 8.92 -9.92 5.23
C PRO A 19 8.17 -8.61 4.99
N PHE A 20 7.85 -7.90 6.08
CA PHE A 20 7.30 -6.55 6.03
C PHE A 20 8.23 -5.65 6.83
N SER A 21 8.61 -4.51 6.26
CA SER A 21 9.61 -3.61 6.81
C SER A 21 9.14 -2.15 6.69
N GLY A 22 9.88 -1.21 7.30
CA GLY A 22 9.62 0.22 7.14
C GLY A 22 9.98 0.76 5.75
N GLU A 23 10.76 -0.01 4.99
CA GLU A 23 11.15 0.27 3.61
C GLU A 23 10.61 -0.84 2.71
N ILE A 24 9.78 -0.45 1.75
CA ILE A 24 9.17 -1.34 0.76
C ILE A 24 9.19 -0.67 -0.61
N TRP A 25 9.07 -1.48 -1.64
CA TRP A 25 9.00 -1.04 -3.02
C TRP A 25 7.58 -1.17 -3.55
N ILE A 26 7.17 -0.19 -4.34
CA ILE A 26 5.91 -0.20 -5.10
C ILE A 26 6.20 0.11 -6.56
N ASP A 27 5.28 -0.25 -7.44
CA ASP A 27 5.37 0.16 -8.84
C ASP A 27 5.17 1.68 -8.96
N ARG A 28 5.98 2.33 -9.81
CA ARG A 28 5.84 3.76 -10.13
C ARG A 28 4.41 4.10 -10.61
N ALA A 29 3.75 3.19 -11.32
CA ALA A 29 2.38 3.35 -11.81
C ALA A 29 1.30 3.33 -10.70
N ASP A 30 1.67 2.96 -9.47
CA ASP A 30 0.81 2.90 -8.30
C ASP A 30 0.85 4.18 -7.44
N PHE A 31 1.64 5.21 -7.81
CA PHE A 31 1.68 6.50 -7.13
C PHE A 31 1.47 7.70 -8.07
N ARG A 32 0.72 8.71 -7.61
CA ARG A 32 0.62 10.04 -8.25
C ARG A 32 0.50 11.14 -7.20
N GLU A 33 1.09 12.30 -7.45
CA GLU A 33 0.87 13.47 -6.57
C GLU A 33 -0.56 13.98 -6.67
N GLU A 34 -1.07 14.09 -7.90
CA GLU A 34 -2.44 14.50 -8.17
C GLU A 34 -3.13 13.47 -9.07
N ALA A 35 -4.38 13.15 -8.74
CA ALA A 35 -5.18 12.23 -9.54
C ALA A 35 -6.68 12.50 -9.39
N ASN A 36 -7.42 12.15 -10.45
CA ASN A 36 -8.88 12.22 -10.46
C ASN A 36 -9.52 11.13 -9.56
N LYS A 37 -10.84 11.18 -9.40
CA LYS A 37 -11.59 10.22 -8.56
C LYS A 37 -11.58 8.78 -9.08
N GLN A 38 -11.20 8.54 -10.34
CA GLN A 38 -11.15 7.20 -10.94
C GLN A 38 -9.84 6.48 -10.61
N TYR A 39 -8.81 7.20 -10.16
CA TYR A 39 -7.54 6.61 -9.76
C TYR A 39 -7.65 5.95 -8.38
N LYS A 40 -7.49 4.62 -8.35
CA LYS A 40 -7.69 3.75 -7.18
C LYS A 40 -6.37 3.26 -6.56
N ARG A 41 -5.30 4.05 -6.66
CA ARG A 41 -3.96 3.72 -6.11
C ARG A 41 -3.50 4.84 -5.17
N LEU A 42 -2.23 4.84 -4.77
CA LEU A 42 -1.70 5.81 -3.82
C LEU A 42 -1.65 7.21 -4.43
N VAL A 43 -2.19 8.18 -3.70
CA VAL A 43 -2.14 9.60 -4.07
C VAL A 43 -1.59 10.38 -2.88
N MET A 44 -0.84 11.45 -3.14
CA MET A 44 -0.38 12.35 -2.08
C MET A 44 -1.54 12.76 -1.16
N GLY A 45 -1.33 12.64 0.16
CA GLY A 45 -2.33 12.94 1.19
C GLY A 45 -3.48 11.94 1.31
N LYS A 46 -3.48 10.85 0.53
CA LYS A 46 -4.53 9.81 0.56
C LYS A 46 -3.96 8.45 0.92
N GLU A 47 -4.88 7.52 1.12
CA GLU A 47 -4.61 6.18 1.63
C GLU A 47 -4.81 5.09 0.57
N VAL A 48 -4.00 4.05 0.68
CA VAL A 48 -4.13 2.81 -0.11
C VAL A 48 -3.85 1.61 0.80
N ARG A 49 -4.42 0.46 0.46
CA ARG A 49 -4.10 -0.80 1.15
C ARG A 49 -2.93 -1.49 0.45
N LEU A 50 -1.94 -1.90 1.20
CA LEU A 50 -0.92 -2.83 0.73
C LEU A 50 -1.50 -4.25 0.71
N ARG A 51 -1.29 -4.98 -0.38
CA ARG A 51 -1.83 -6.33 -0.56
C ARG A 51 -1.43 -7.22 0.63
N ASN A 52 -2.43 -7.81 1.29
CA ASN A 52 -2.29 -8.68 2.47
C ASN A 52 -1.50 -8.04 3.64
N ALA A 53 -1.46 -6.71 3.72
CA ALA A 53 -0.77 -5.97 4.76
C ALA A 53 -1.63 -4.78 5.22
N TYR A 54 -0.98 -3.72 5.69
CA TYR A 54 -1.58 -2.55 6.30
C TYR A 54 -2.10 -1.54 5.28
N VAL A 55 -2.92 -0.60 5.75
CA VAL A 55 -3.26 0.63 5.04
C VAL A 55 -2.16 1.66 5.30
N ILE A 56 -1.71 2.32 4.24
CA ILE A 56 -0.70 3.37 4.30
C ILE A 56 -1.25 4.68 3.75
N LYS A 57 -0.73 5.81 4.24
CA LYS A 57 -1.03 7.17 3.79
C LYS A 57 0.23 7.86 3.30
N ALA A 58 0.21 8.41 2.10
CA ALA A 58 1.35 9.20 1.58
C ALA A 58 1.37 10.60 2.21
N GLU A 59 2.48 10.96 2.85
CA GLU A 59 2.64 12.24 3.54
C GLU A 59 3.57 13.21 2.79
N ARG A 60 4.70 12.70 2.26
CA ARG A 60 5.66 13.51 1.50
C ARG A 60 6.40 12.67 0.46
N VAL A 61 7.04 13.35 -0.49
CA VAL A 61 7.93 12.74 -1.49
C VAL A 61 9.25 13.47 -1.54
N GLU A 62 10.30 12.74 -1.91
CA GLU A 62 11.57 13.30 -2.34
C GLU A 62 11.70 13.17 -3.86
N LYS A 63 12.35 14.16 -4.46
CA LYS A 63 12.60 14.24 -5.90
C LYS A 63 14.08 14.49 -6.16
N ASP A 64 14.56 13.98 -7.28
CA ASP A 64 15.88 14.33 -7.79
C ASP A 64 15.89 15.72 -8.45
N ALA A 65 17.05 16.12 -8.99
CA ALA A 65 17.23 17.40 -9.66
C ALA A 65 16.40 17.55 -10.96
N GLU A 66 15.98 16.44 -11.56
CA GLU A 66 15.14 16.41 -12.76
C GLU A 66 13.63 16.38 -12.43
N GLY A 67 13.29 16.30 -11.14
CA GLY A 67 11.92 16.26 -10.65
C GLY A 67 11.31 14.84 -10.61
N ASN A 68 12.10 13.78 -10.81
CA ASN A 68 11.62 12.42 -10.68
C ASN A 68 11.49 12.04 -9.20
N ILE A 69 10.40 11.36 -8.84
CA ILE A 69 10.19 10.87 -7.47
C ILE A 69 11.16 9.72 -7.18
N THR A 70 11.94 9.88 -6.11
CA THR A 70 12.90 8.88 -5.63
C THR A 70 12.35 8.07 -4.47
N THR A 71 11.65 8.73 -3.54
CA THR A 71 11.16 8.13 -2.29
C THR A 71 9.80 8.71 -1.92
N ILE A 72 8.89 7.85 -1.44
CA ILE A 72 7.58 8.25 -0.91
C ILE A 72 7.57 7.88 0.58
N PHE A 73 7.34 8.88 1.43
CA PHE A 73 7.26 8.68 2.87
C PHE A 73 5.80 8.59 3.28
N CYS A 74 5.50 7.50 3.99
CA CYS A 74 4.14 7.16 4.39
C CYS A 74 4.04 6.96 5.89
N THR A 75 2.84 7.17 6.41
CA THR A 75 2.40 6.59 7.69
C THR A 75 1.59 5.32 7.42
N TYR A 76 1.45 4.46 8.41
CA TYR A 76 0.61 3.27 8.31
C TYR A 76 -0.30 3.12 9.52
N ASP A 77 -1.41 2.42 9.34
CA ASP A 77 -2.37 2.10 10.38
C ASP A 77 -2.14 0.66 10.88
N ALA A 78 -1.63 0.51 12.10
CA ALA A 78 -1.27 -0.78 12.69
C ALA A 78 -2.49 -1.71 12.93
N ASP A 79 -3.70 -1.16 13.03
CA ASP A 79 -4.91 -1.92 13.33
C ASP A 79 -5.55 -2.54 12.07
N THR A 80 -5.00 -2.26 10.89
CA THR A 80 -5.57 -2.67 9.59
C THR A 80 -5.01 -3.98 9.02
N LEU A 81 -4.15 -4.68 9.76
CA LEU A 81 -3.63 -5.98 9.31
C LEU A 81 -4.78 -6.99 9.21
N SER A 82 -5.07 -7.43 7.98
CA SER A 82 -6.16 -8.37 7.67
C SER A 82 -7.56 -7.92 8.11
N LYS A 83 -7.75 -6.63 8.41
CA LYS A 83 -9.00 -6.04 8.87
C LYS A 83 -9.24 -4.69 8.20
N ASP A 84 -10.49 -4.30 8.06
CA ASP A 84 -10.83 -2.95 7.63
C ASP A 84 -10.57 -1.92 8.75
N PRO A 85 -10.31 -0.64 8.40
CA PRO A 85 -10.12 0.41 9.39
C PRO A 85 -11.28 0.47 10.39
N ALA A 86 -10.96 0.55 11.67
CA ALA A 86 -11.95 0.51 12.76
C ALA A 86 -12.89 1.73 12.75
N ASP A 87 -12.43 2.86 12.21
CA ASP A 87 -13.19 4.09 12.04
C ASP A 87 -14.17 4.07 10.84
N GLY A 88 -14.20 2.96 10.07
CA GLY A 88 -15.10 2.77 8.95
C GLY A 88 -14.74 3.56 7.69
N ARG A 89 -13.56 4.19 7.64
CA ARG A 89 -13.12 4.91 6.43
C ARG A 89 -12.90 3.94 5.26
N LYS A 90 -13.34 4.36 4.07
CA LYS A 90 -13.22 3.55 2.85
C LYS A 90 -11.89 3.78 2.15
N VAL A 91 -11.05 2.76 2.13
CA VAL A 91 -9.80 2.74 1.36
C VAL A 91 -10.10 2.36 -0.10
N LYS A 92 -9.67 3.20 -1.04
CA LYS A 92 -10.15 3.15 -2.44
C LYS A 92 -9.47 2.13 -3.35
N GLY A 93 -8.45 1.44 -2.88
CA GLY A 93 -7.81 0.38 -3.64
C GLY A 93 -6.72 -0.36 -2.88
N VAL A 94 -6.18 -1.37 -3.57
CA VAL A 94 -5.16 -2.27 -3.06
C VAL A 94 -4.03 -2.31 -4.09
N ILE A 95 -2.79 -2.11 -3.65
CA ILE A 95 -1.59 -2.18 -4.49
C ILE A 95 -0.66 -3.30 -4.02
N HIS A 96 0.18 -3.78 -4.93
CA HIS A 96 1.22 -4.74 -4.61
C HIS A 96 2.48 -4.03 -4.10
N TRP A 97 3.35 -4.78 -3.44
CA TRP A 97 4.59 -4.28 -2.84
C TRP A 97 5.57 -5.43 -2.62
N VAL A 98 6.85 -5.10 -2.41
CA VAL A 98 7.91 -6.03 -1.97
C VAL A 98 8.83 -5.39 -0.95
#